data_AF-A0A6A7LLT9-F1
#
_entry.id   AF-A0A6A7LLT9-F1
#
_cell.length_a   1.000
_cell.length_b   1.000
_cell.length_c   1.000
_cell.angle_alpha   90.00
_cell.angle_beta   90.00
_cell.angle_gamma   90.00
#
_symmetry.space_group_name_H-M   'P 1'
#
loop_
_entity.id
_entity.type
_entity.pdbx_description
1 polymer ?
#
loop_
_entity_poly.entity_id
_entity_poly.type
_entity_poly.pdbx_seq_one_letter_code
_entity_poly.pdbx_strand_id
1 'polypeptide(L)' 'MVAGKRDADEFLSLDQIEAEFRVHRATIYRHAARHGVRPYQRPGDRRSYFRRAEIEDLLKPRRKGEGR' A
#
# COMPACT_ATOMS: atom_id res chain seq x y z
N MET A 1 18.58 -20.64 6.02
CA MET A 1 17.61 -20.17 7.03
C MET A 1 17.71 -18.65 7.00
N VAL A 2 16.72 -17.86 6.58
CA VAL A 2 15.42 -17.69 7.21
C VAL A 2 14.39 -17.36 6.12
N ALA A 3 13.31 -18.14 6.05
CA ALA A 3 12.09 -17.71 5.37
C ALA A 3 11.53 -16.54 6.19
N GLY A 4 11.96 -15.32 5.86
CA GLY A 4 11.45 -14.10 6.47
C GLY A 4 9.95 -14.09 6.25
N LYS A 5 9.19 -14.09 7.35
CA LYS A 5 7.74 -14.04 7.33
C LYS A 5 7.31 -12.96 6.35
N ARG A 6 6.37 -13.31 5.47
CA ARG A 6 5.68 -12.33 4.65
C ARG A 6 4.87 -11.47 5.63
N ASP A 7 5.44 -10.37 6.10
CA ASP A 7 4.77 -9.37 6.92
C ASP A 7 3.72 -8.64 6.07
N ALA A 8 2.71 -9.38 5.61
CA ALA A 8 1.55 -8.85 4.89
C ALA A 8 0.73 -7.89 5.77
N ASP A 9 0.91 -7.97 7.10
CA ASP A 9 0.33 -7.09 8.12
C ASP A 9 1.21 -5.89 8.47
N GLU A 10 2.33 -5.67 7.78
CA GLU A 10 3.16 -4.49 8.01
C GLU A 10 2.44 -3.21 7.57
N PHE A 11 2.32 -2.25 8.48
CA PHE A 11 1.76 -0.93 8.19
C PHE A 11 2.90 0.03 7.86
N LEU A 12 2.91 0.51 6.62
CA LEU A 12 3.89 1.46 6.10
C LEU A 12 3.30 2.86 6.10
N SER A 13 4.11 3.85 6.48
CA SER A 13 3.78 5.26 6.27
C SER A 13 3.93 5.62 4.79
N LEU A 14 3.33 6.74 4.38
CA LEU A 14 3.53 7.28 3.03
C LEU A 14 5.00 7.44 2.67
N ASP A 15 5.82 8.02 3.55
CA ASP A 15 7.25 8.22 3.28
C ASP A 15 7.99 6.90 3.05
N GLN A 16 7.64 5.84 3.80
CA GLN A 16 8.20 4.50 3.58
C GLN A 16 7.78 3.93 2.24
N ILE A 17 6.50 4.10 1.87
CA ILE A 17 6.00 3.63 0.58
C ILE A 17 6.67 4.37 -0.58
N GLU A 18 6.87 5.69 -0.45
CA GLU A 18 7.58 6.49 -1.45
C GLU A 18 9.01 5.99 -1.63
N ALA A 19 9.72 5.74 -0.53
CA ALA A 19 11.10 5.24 -0.57
C ALA A 19 11.21 3.82 -1.14
N GLU A 20 10.32 2.92 -0.73
CA GLU A 20 10.41 1.49 -1.05
C GLU A 20 9.88 1.18 -2.45
N PHE A 21 8.72 1.72 -2.80
CA PHE A 21 8.06 1.44 -4.07
C PHE A 21 8.36 2.50 -5.14
N ARG A 22 9.10 3.56 -4.80
CA ARG A 22 9.45 4.67 -5.71
C ARG A 22 8.23 5.31 -6.38
N VAL A 23 7.12 5.39 -5.64
CA VAL A 23 5.88 6.02 -6.09
C VAL A 23 5.58 7.27 -5.28
N HIS A 24 5.01 8.29 -5.88
CA HIS A 24 4.65 9.50 -5.15
C HIS A 24 3.38 9.29 -4.32
N ARG A 25 3.26 9.92 -3.15
CA ARG A 25 2.05 9.89 -2.30
C ARG A 25 0.76 10.21 -3.05
N ALA A 26 0.83 11.11 -4.03
CA ALA A 26 -0.31 11.47 -4.86
C ALA A 26 -0.84 10.28 -5.67
N THR A 27 0.06 9.43 -6.19
CA THR A 27 -0.28 8.19 -6.87
C THR A 27 -0.96 7.22 -5.90
N ILE A 28 -0.41 7.06 -4.69
CA ILE A 28 -0.99 6.19 -3.66
C ILE A 28 -2.43 6.63 -3.34
N TYR A 29 -2.64 7.91 -3.03
CA TYR A 29 -3.99 8.43 -2.73
C TYR A 29 -4.95 8.26 -3.91
N ARG A 30 -4.50 8.50 -5.14
CA ARG A 30 -5.32 8.33 -6.35
C ARG A 30 -5.74 6.87 -6.54
N HIS A 31 -4.80 5.95 -6.38
CA HIS A 31 -5.07 4.51 -6.49
C HIS A 31 -5.95 4.03 -5.34
N ALA A 32 -5.66 4.47 -4.11
CA ALA A 32 -6.45 4.15 -2.93
C ALA A 32 -7.92 4.59 -3.09
N ALA A 33 -8.16 5.84 -3.54
CA ALA A 33 -9.51 6.34 -3.81
C ALA A 33 -10.22 5.54 -4.92
N ARG A 34 -9.49 5.14 -5.97
CA ARG A 34 -10.04 4.34 -7.09
C ARG A 34 -10.41 2.92 -6.68
N HIS A 35 -9.65 2.32 -5.76
CA HIS A 35 -9.83 0.93 -5.31
C HIS A 35 -10.56 0.80 -3.96
N GLY A 36 -10.94 1.92 -3.34
CA GLY A 36 -11.63 1.95 -2.05
C GLY A 36 -10.73 1.62 -0.84
N VAL A 37 -9.40 1.64 -1.01
CA VAL A 37 -8.45 1.43 0.09
C VAL A 37 -8.43 2.68 0.96
N ARG A 38 -8.56 2.50 2.28
CA ARG A 38 -8.53 3.61 3.24
C ARG A 38 -7.24 3.59 4.05
N PRO A 39 -6.56 4.74 4.22
CA PRO A 39 -5.44 4.82 5.14
C PRO A 39 -5.91 4.53 6.56
N TYR A 40 -5.09 3.80 7.30
CA TYR A 40 -5.19 3.67 8.74
C TYR A 40 -4.50 4.86 9.41
N GLN A 41 -5.20 5.58 10.28
CA GLN A 41 -4.60 6.58 11.16
C GLN A 41 -4.50 6.00 12.56
N ARG A 42 -3.29 6.05 13.13
CA ARG A 42 -3.10 5.66 14.53
C ARG A 42 -3.71 6.73 15.43
N PRO A 43 -4.42 6.35 16.51
CA PRO A 43 -4.92 7.34 17.47
C PRO A 43 -3.74 8.09 18.09
N GLY A 44 -3.74 9.42 17.99
CA GLY A 44 -2.66 10.29 18.44
C GLY A 44 -1.61 10.64 17.38
N ASP A 45 -1.70 10.08 16.17
CA ASP A 45 -0.85 10.46 15.04
C ASP A 45 -1.69 11.11 13.93
N ARG A 46 -1.09 12.09 13.24
CA ARG A 46 -1.65 12.72 12.03
C ARG A 46 -1.19 12.01 10.75
N ARG A 47 -0.32 11.00 10.87
CA ARG A 47 0.20 10.23 9.73
C ARG A 47 -0.80 9.16 9.28
N SER A 48 -0.82 8.97 7.97
CA SER A 48 -1.58 7.92 7.30
C SER A 48 -0.67 6.73 7.05
N TYR A 49 -1.14 5.55 7.46
CA TYR A 49 -0.48 4.27 7.28
C TYR A 49 -1.30 3.39 6.34
N PHE A 50 -0.63 2.60 5.51
CA PHE A 50 -1.29 1.62 4.64
C PHE A 50 -0.67 0.26 4.88
N ARG A 51 -1.45 -0.80 4.72
CA ARG A 51 -0.88 -2.14 4.75
C ARG A 51 -0.03 -2.35 3.52
N ARG A 52 1.16 -2.91 3.70
CA ARG A 52 2.07 -3.25 2.61
C ARG A 52 1.39 -4.09 1.54
N ALA A 53 0.62 -5.10 1.95
CA ALA A 53 -0.12 -5.96 1.03
C ALA A 53 -1.13 -5.19 0.15
N GLU A 54 -1.79 -4.17 0.69
CA GLU A 54 -2.71 -3.32 -0.08
C GLU A 54 -1.94 -2.46 -1.09
N ILE A 55 -0.81 -1.89 -0.68
CA ILE A 55 0.06 -1.11 -1.59
C ILE A 55 0.61 -1.99 -2.71
N GLU A 56 1.09 -3.19 -2.39
CA GLU A 56 1.53 -4.15 -3.38
C GLU A 56 0.43 -4.52 -4.36
N ASP A 57 -0.81 -4.71 -3.89
CA ASP A 57 -1.96 -4.99 -4.75
C ASP A 57 -2.33 -3.79 -5.63
N LEU A 58 -2.31 -2.58 -5.07
CA LEU A 58 -2.58 -1.33 -5.80
C LEU A 58 -1.56 -1.04 -6.91
N LEU A 59 -0.30 -1.42 -6.69
CA LEU A 59 0.81 -1.19 -7.61
C LEU A 59 1.03 -2.37 -8.56
N LYS A 60 0.50 -3.55 -8.26
CA LYS A 60 0.56 -4.68 -9.20
C LYS A 60 -0.13 -4.27 -10.51
N PRO A 61 0.55 -4.40 -11.65
CA PRO A 61 -0.10 -4.20 -12.93
C PRO A 61 -1.24 -5.23 -13.01
N ARG A 62 -2.50 -4.77 -13.08
CA ARG A 62 -3.62 -5.67 -13.36
C ARG A 62 -3.23 -6.46 -14.60
N ARG A 63 -2.99 -7.77 -14.44
CA ARG A 63 -2.95 -8.66 -15.60
C ARG A 63 -4.28 -8.46 -16.28
N LYS A 64 -4.23 -7.79 -17.44
CA LYS A 64 -5.35 -7.52 -18.32
C LYS A 64 -5.84 -8.89 -18.79
N GLY A 65 -6.75 -9.52 -18.04
CA GLY A 65 -7.06 -10.93 -18.26
C GLY A 65 -8.04 -11.59 -17.28
N GLU A 66 -8.90 -10.83 -16.61
CA GLU A 66 -10.10 -11.44 -16.01
C GLU A 66 -11.30 -10.57 -16.35
N GLY A 67 -11.70 -10.66 -17.62
CA GLY A 67 -13.10 -10.51 -17.98
C GLY A 67 -13.78 -11.84 -17.65
N ARG A 68 -14.84 -11.75 -16.87
CA ARG A 68 -15.94 -12.70 -16.87
C ARG A 68 -17.23 -11.89 -16.75
#